data_AF-A0A5C5Y9D3-F1
#
_entry.id   AF-A0A5C5Y9D3-F1
#
_cell.length_a   1.000
_cell.length_b   1.000
_cell.length_c   1.000
_cell.angle_alpha   90.00
_cell.angle_beta   90.00
_cell.angle_gamma   90.00
#
_symmetry.space_group_name_H-M   'P 1'
#
loop_
_entity.id
_entity.type
_entity.pdbx_description
1 polymer ?
#
loop_
_entity_poly.entity_id
_entity_poly.type
_entity_poly.pdbx_seq_one_letter_code
_entity_poly.pdbx_strand_id
1 'polypeptide(L)'
;MSPKIYCCEDVRSVRRLYADLLALPHGSLPIVDLLRRQADLLLRAHRSADGAVTPIIRSWHPRLVGCSVEQVFASELSLQDMLETVAREHGFSDWSQVDALDDDRADPMFETAVDAVLAGDIETLRSLFNRSAGLPTQRSRYGHRSTLLHYVGANGVETHRQVVPMNLAEVTRVLLQAGADADAGAEMYGGGCTALMLLRSSAHPKQAGLVDRVAELLEDASPG
;
A
#
# COMPACT_ATOMS: atom_id res chain seq x y z
N MET A 1 -1.79 10.31 22.94
CA MET A 1 -2.53 11.00 21.84
C MET A 1 -2.10 10.33 20.55
N SER A 2 -3.04 9.93 19.70
CA SER A 2 -2.70 9.37 18.38
C SER A 2 -1.96 10.41 17.53
N PRO A 3 -0.90 10.03 16.80
CA PRO A 3 -0.15 10.98 16.00
C PRO A 3 -1.04 11.53 14.87
N LYS A 4 -0.75 12.77 14.46
CA LYS A 4 -1.37 13.35 13.26
C LYS A 4 -0.95 12.54 12.04
N ILE A 5 -1.87 12.31 11.11
CA ILE A 5 -1.61 11.61 9.85
C ILE A 5 -1.70 12.60 8.70
N TYR A 6 -0.63 12.72 7.91
CA TYR A 6 -0.69 13.35 6.60
C TYR A 6 -1.35 12.37 5.61
N CYS A 7 -2.31 12.88 4.84
CA CYS A 7 -3.01 12.13 3.80
C CYS A 7 -3.49 13.16 2.78
N CYS A 8 -3.11 13.01 1.50
CA CYS A 8 -3.56 13.93 0.44
C CYS A 8 -5.01 13.68 0.04
N GLU A 9 -5.64 14.59 -0.70
CA GLU A 9 -7.05 14.46 -1.05
C GLU A 9 -7.35 13.25 -1.95
N ASP A 10 -6.44 12.91 -2.86
CA ASP A 10 -6.56 11.71 -3.71
C ASP A 10 -6.62 10.43 -2.88
N VAL A 11 -5.75 10.29 -1.88
CA VAL A 11 -5.77 9.13 -0.99
C VAL A 11 -7.04 9.14 -0.12
N ARG A 12 -7.50 10.31 0.36
CA ARG A 12 -8.77 10.41 1.12
C ARG A 12 -9.97 10.00 0.28
N SER A 13 -10.03 10.40 -1.00
CA SER A 13 -11.14 10.07 -1.88
C SER A 13 -11.20 8.57 -2.17
N VAL A 14 -10.05 7.95 -2.44
CA VAL A 14 -9.93 6.48 -2.60
C VAL A 14 -10.37 5.76 -1.32
N ARG A 15 -9.95 6.22 -0.14
CA ARG A 15 -10.39 5.64 1.14
C ARG A 15 -11.90 5.72 1.35
N ARG A 16 -12.55 6.80 0.88
CA ARG A 16 -14.01 6.92 0.89
C ARG A 16 -14.67 5.93 -0.09
N LEU A 17 -14.11 5.78 -1.29
CA LEU A 17 -14.60 4.82 -2.28
C LEU A 17 -14.57 3.37 -1.77
N TYR A 18 -13.54 3.01 -1.01
CA TYR A 18 -13.37 1.67 -0.44
C TYR A 18 -13.86 1.52 1.00
N ALA A 19 -14.56 2.52 1.57
CA ALA A 19 -14.86 2.57 3.01
C ALA A 19 -15.49 1.27 3.56
N ASP A 20 -16.48 0.71 2.86
CA ASP A 20 -17.16 -0.51 3.28
C ASP A 20 -16.24 -1.74 3.23
N LEU A 21 -15.33 -1.82 2.26
CA LEU A 21 -14.35 -2.90 2.17
C LEU A 21 -13.28 -2.77 3.26
N LEU A 22 -12.83 -1.54 3.54
CA LEU A 22 -11.84 -1.26 4.58
C LEU A 22 -12.38 -1.47 6.00
N ALA A 23 -13.69 -1.54 6.18
CA ALA A 23 -14.33 -1.85 7.46
C ALA A 23 -14.38 -3.37 7.75
N LEU A 24 -14.08 -4.21 6.76
CA LEU A 24 -14.06 -5.67 6.95
C LEU A 24 -12.85 -6.09 7.79
N PRO A 25 -12.99 -7.13 8.64
CA PRO A 25 -11.83 -7.71 9.33
C PRO A 25 -10.80 -8.25 8.34
N HIS A 26 -9.52 -8.07 8.65
CA HIS A 26 -8.43 -8.60 7.84
C HIS A 26 -8.55 -10.13 7.65
N GLY A 27 -8.33 -10.59 6.42
CA GLY A 27 -8.43 -12.02 6.05
C GLY A 27 -9.86 -12.60 6.05
N SER A 28 -10.89 -11.79 6.30
CA SER A 28 -12.29 -12.26 6.27
C SER A 28 -12.76 -12.68 4.87
N LEU A 29 -12.14 -12.15 3.82
CA LEU A 29 -12.33 -12.56 2.42
C LEU A 29 -11.04 -13.14 1.83
N PRO A 30 -11.13 -14.09 0.89
CA PRO A 30 -10.03 -14.41 -0.01
C PRO A 30 -9.53 -13.16 -0.72
N ILE A 31 -8.23 -13.12 -1.04
CA ILE A 31 -7.62 -12.00 -1.77
C ILE A 31 -8.34 -11.78 -3.11
N VAL A 32 -8.61 -12.86 -3.85
CA VAL A 32 -9.31 -12.80 -5.13
C VAL A 32 -10.68 -12.13 -5.01
N ASP A 33 -11.46 -12.46 -3.96
CA ASP A 33 -12.78 -11.88 -3.73
C ASP A 33 -12.72 -10.40 -3.34
N LEU A 34 -11.73 -10.02 -2.51
CA LEU A 34 -11.51 -8.63 -2.14
C LEU A 34 -11.17 -7.78 -3.38
N LEU A 35 -10.25 -8.25 -4.22
CA LEU A 35 -9.82 -7.52 -5.42
C LEU A 35 -10.93 -7.45 -6.48
N ARG A 36 -11.74 -8.51 -6.64
CA ARG A 36 -12.94 -8.46 -7.50
C ARG A 36 -13.91 -7.37 -7.06
N ARG A 37 -14.17 -7.25 -5.75
CA ARG A 37 -15.06 -6.20 -5.20
C ARG A 37 -14.47 -4.80 -5.38
N GLN A 38 -13.15 -4.64 -5.26
CA GLN A 38 -12.47 -3.38 -5.57
C GLN A 38 -12.64 -3.01 -7.06
N ALA A 39 -12.40 -3.95 -7.97
CA ALA A 39 -12.57 -3.72 -9.41
C ALA A 39 -14.01 -3.31 -9.78
N ASP A 40 -15.01 -3.96 -9.17
CA ASP A 40 -16.42 -3.60 -9.33
C ASP A 40 -16.73 -2.18 -8.83
N LEU A 41 -16.14 -1.76 -7.70
CA LEU A 41 -16.28 -0.39 -7.18
C LEU A 41 -15.64 0.62 -8.12
N LEU A 42 -14.44 0.33 -8.65
CA LEU A 42 -13.77 1.20 -9.61
C LEU A 42 -14.59 1.36 -10.90
N LEU A 43 -15.17 0.27 -11.41
CA LEU A 43 -16.00 0.33 -12.61
C LEU A 43 -17.25 1.20 -12.39
N ARG A 44 -17.91 1.06 -11.23
CA ARG A 44 -19.06 1.91 -10.88
C ARG A 44 -18.68 3.37 -10.71
N ALA A 45 -17.55 3.64 -10.05
CA ALA A 45 -17.02 5.00 -9.87
C ALA A 45 -16.68 5.64 -11.23
N HIS A 46 -16.02 4.91 -12.13
CA HIS A 46 -15.74 5.37 -13.49
C HIS A 46 -17.04 5.71 -14.26
N ARG A 47 -18.02 4.80 -14.25
CA ARG A 47 -19.32 5.00 -14.94
C ARG A 47 -20.15 6.15 -14.40
N SER A 48 -19.98 6.50 -13.13
CA SER A 48 -20.66 7.64 -12.49
C SER A 48 -19.84 8.93 -12.49
N ALA A 49 -18.69 8.93 -13.18
CA ALA A 49 -17.74 10.04 -13.20
C ALA A 49 -17.27 10.48 -11.80
N ASP A 50 -17.18 9.54 -10.85
CA ASP A 50 -16.61 9.78 -9.53
C ASP A 50 -15.08 9.91 -9.64
N GLY A 51 -14.58 11.12 -9.37
CA GLY A 51 -13.16 11.46 -9.41
C GLY A 51 -12.26 10.58 -8.52
N ALA A 52 -12.81 9.93 -7.50
CA ALA A 52 -12.07 9.05 -6.59
C ALA A 52 -11.41 7.85 -7.30
N VAL A 53 -11.90 7.46 -8.48
CA VAL A 53 -11.33 6.37 -9.29
C VAL A 53 -10.01 6.77 -9.97
N THR A 54 -9.83 8.07 -10.23
CA THR A 54 -8.78 8.55 -11.13
C THR A 54 -7.36 8.37 -10.60
N PRO A 55 -7.05 8.51 -9.30
CA PRO A 55 -5.70 8.26 -8.79
C PRO A 55 -5.26 6.81 -9.06
N ILE A 56 -6.16 5.84 -8.89
CA ILE A 56 -5.84 4.42 -9.10
C ILE A 56 -5.61 4.13 -10.59
N ILE A 57 -6.53 4.54 -11.47
CA ILE A 57 -6.41 4.30 -12.92
C ILE A 57 -5.13 4.94 -13.47
N ARG A 58 -4.85 6.19 -13.09
CA ARG A 58 -3.69 6.94 -13.60
C ARG A 58 -2.35 6.44 -13.06
N SER A 59 -2.36 5.63 -12.01
CA SER A 59 -1.17 5.00 -11.45
C SER A 59 -0.94 3.58 -11.95
N TRP A 60 -2.01 2.81 -12.19
CA TRP A 60 -1.88 1.35 -12.31
C TRP A 60 -2.47 0.76 -13.60
N HIS A 61 -3.38 1.46 -14.28
CA HIS A 61 -4.04 0.93 -15.48
C HIS A 61 -3.04 0.79 -16.65
N PRO A 62 -2.93 -0.39 -17.31
CA PRO A 62 -1.87 -0.68 -18.28
C PRO A 62 -1.69 0.34 -19.40
N ARG A 63 -2.78 0.97 -19.85
CA ARG A 63 -2.78 1.93 -20.97
C ARG A 63 -3.03 3.39 -20.57
N LEU A 64 -3.36 3.65 -19.30
CA LEU A 64 -3.80 4.98 -18.85
C LEU A 64 -2.89 5.59 -17.77
N VAL A 65 -1.75 4.96 -17.49
CA VAL A 65 -0.74 5.54 -16.60
C VAL A 65 -0.35 6.93 -17.12
N GLY A 66 -0.45 7.94 -16.25
CA GLY A 66 -0.09 9.32 -16.57
C GLY A 66 -1.09 10.10 -17.42
N CYS A 67 -2.19 9.50 -17.87
CA CYS A 67 -3.26 10.21 -18.60
C CYS A 67 -3.92 11.29 -17.75
N SER A 68 -4.61 12.24 -18.40
CA SER A 68 -5.42 13.26 -17.73
C SER A 68 -6.74 12.68 -17.19
N VAL A 69 -7.38 13.41 -16.27
CA VAL A 69 -8.71 13.03 -15.74
C VAL A 69 -9.75 12.94 -16.85
N GLU A 70 -9.70 13.86 -17.81
CA GLU A 70 -10.60 13.89 -18.97
C GLU A 70 -10.40 12.65 -19.85
N GLN A 71 -9.15 12.25 -20.10
CA GLN A 71 -8.84 11.06 -20.88
C GLN A 71 -9.32 9.77 -20.19
N VAL A 72 -9.23 9.70 -18.86
CA VAL A 72 -9.74 8.55 -18.08
C VAL A 72 -11.26 8.42 -18.27
N PHE A 73 -12.01 9.51 -18.12
CA PHE A 73 -13.47 9.46 -18.25
C PHE A 73 -13.97 9.38 -19.70
N ALA A 74 -13.16 9.81 -20.68
CA ALA A 74 -13.46 9.60 -22.09
C ALA A 74 -13.20 8.16 -22.57
N SER A 75 -12.48 7.35 -21.79
CA SER A 75 -12.18 5.96 -22.14
C SER A 75 -13.33 5.04 -21.78
N GLU A 76 -13.72 4.15 -22.69
CA GLU A 76 -14.61 3.04 -22.37
C GLU A 76 -13.82 1.94 -21.64
N LEU A 77 -14.12 1.72 -20.37
CA LEU A 77 -13.45 0.73 -19.52
C LEU A 77 -14.40 -0.39 -19.14
N SER A 78 -13.90 -1.62 -19.23
CA SER A 78 -14.60 -2.84 -18.87
C SER A 78 -14.28 -3.27 -17.43
N LEU A 79 -14.97 -4.31 -16.94
CA LEU A 79 -14.59 -4.95 -15.69
C LEU A 79 -13.19 -5.56 -15.78
N GLN A 80 -12.81 -6.13 -16.93
CA GLN A 80 -11.47 -6.69 -17.12
C GLN A 80 -10.39 -5.62 -16.95
N ASP A 81 -10.60 -4.41 -17.50
CA ASP A 81 -9.64 -3.30 -17.31
C ASP A 81 -9.46 -2.96 -15.83
N MET A 82 -10.54 -3.03 -15.02
CA MET A 82 -10.47 -2.77 -13.58
C MET A 82 -9.79 -3.92 -12.82
N LEU A 83 -10.04 -5.16 -13.20
CA LEU A 83 -9.37 -6.34 -12.63
C LEU A 83 -7.85 -6.26 -12.86
N GLU A 84 -7.42 -5.93 -14.07
CA GLU A 84 -5.99 -5.72 -14.36
C GLU A 84 -5.40 -4.54 -13.56
N THR A 85 -6.18 -3.47 -13.40
CA THR A 85 -5.73 -2.29 -12.64
C THR A 85 -5.50 -2.61 -11.17
N VAL A 86 -6.44 -3.32 -10.51
CA VAL A 86 -6.28 -3.71 -9.10
C VAL A 86 -5.21 -4.78 -8.93
N ALA A 87 -5.06 -5.73 -9.87
CA ALA A 87 -3.98 -6.70 -9.80
C ALA A 87 -2.61 -5.99 -9.73
N ARG A 88 -2.41 -5.00 -10.61
CA ARG A 88 -1.16 -4.22 -10.68
C ARG A 88 -0.95 -3.31 -9.47
N GLU A 89 -2.01 -2.70 -8.94
CA GLU A 89 -1.94 -1.93 -7.69
C GLU A 89 -1.42 -2.77 -6.52
N HIS A 90 -1.81 -4.05 -6.48
CA HIS A 90 -1.37 -5.01 -5.47
C HIS A 90 -0.08 -5.76 -5.87
N GLY A 91 0.61 -5.31 -6.92
CA GLY A 91 1.89 -5.84 -7.37
C GLY A 91 1.85 -7.20 -8.05
N PHE A 92 0.67 -7.68 -8.46
CA PHE A 92 0.56 -8.82 -9.37
C PHE A 92 0.85 -8.35 -10.81
N SER A 93 1.38 -9.25 -11.65
CA SER A 93 1.68 -8.89 -13.05
C SER A 93 0.41 -8.61 -13.86
N ASP A 94 -0.62 -9.41 -13.61
CA ASP A 94 -1.91 -9.45 -14.28
C ASP A 94 -2.94 -10.18 -13.41
N TRP A 95 -4.21 -10.15 -13.84
CA TRP A 95 -5.31 -10.77 -13.10
C TRP A 95 -5.19 -12.30 -12.95
N SER A 96 -4.51 -13.00 -13.87
CA SER A 96 -4.42 -14.48 -13.80
C SER A 96 -3.66 -14.96 -12.57
N GLN A 97 -2.69 -14.18 -12.08
CA GLN A 97 -1.99 -14.47 -10.83
C GLN A 97 -2.92 -14.35 -9.61
N VAL A 98 -3.86 -13.41 -9.65
CA VAL A 98 -4.86 -13.25 -8.58
C VAL A 98 -5.84 -14.42 -8.61
N ASP A 99 -6.33 -14.81 -9.79
CA ASP A 99 -7.24 -15.95 -9.94
C ASP A 99 -6.62 -17.29 -9.50
N ALA A 100 -5.30 -17.42 -9.60
CA ALA A 100 -4.58 -18.62 -9.15
C ALA A 100 -4.45 -18.71 -7.61
N LEU A 101 -4.80 -17.68 -6.85
CA LEU A 101 -4.70 -17.67 -5.38
C LEU A 101 -5.80 -18.50 -4.70
N ASP A 102 -6.91 -18.79 -5.39
CA ASP A 102 -8.05 -19.53 -4.84
C ASP A 102 -8.53 -18.94 -3.49
N ASP A 103 -8.49 -19.71 -2.39
CA ASP A 103 -8.89 -19.26 -1.04
C ASP A 103 -7.73 -18.62 -0.24
N ASP A 104 -6.62 -18.20 -0.87
CA ASP A 104 -5.53 -17.52 -0.14
C ASP A 104 -6.00 -16.18 0.46
N ARG A 105 -5.55 -15.92 1.68
CA ARG A 105 -6.02 -14.82 2.52
C ARG A 105 -4.86 -14.02 3.05
N ALA A 106 -5.07 -12.71 3.17
CA ALA A 106 -4.13 -11.85 3.88
C ALA A 106 -3.95 -12.33 5.32
N ASP A 107 -2.74 -12.23 5.85
CA ASP A 107 -2.42 -12.61 7.23
C ASP A 107 -2.95 -11.52 8.18
N PRO A 108 -3.96 -11.80 9.03
CA PRO A 108 -4.57 -10.74 9.83
C PRO A 108 -3.61 -10.05 10.80
N MET A 109 -2.59 -10.76 11.30
CA MET A 109 -1.59 -10.18 12.20
C MET A 109 -0.65 -9.24 11.45
N PHE A 110 -0.23 -9.63 10.24
CA PHE A 110 0.56 -8.78 9.36
C PHE A 110 -0.23 -7.53 8.95
N GLU A 111 -1.47 -7.68 8.49
CA GLU A 111 -2.29 -6.54 8.10
C GLU A 111 -2.59 -5.59 9.27
N THR A 112 -2.78 -6.11 10.49
CA THR A 112 -2.89 -5.28 11.70
C THR A 112 -1.60 -4.52 11.99
N ALA A 113 -0.43 -5.14 11.77
CA ALA A 113 0.85 -4.45 11.92
C ALA A 113 1.04 -3.36 10.86
N VAL A 114 0.58 -3.58 9.62
CA VAL A 114 0.55 -2.53 8.58
C VAL A 114 -0.30 -1.36 9.03
N ASP A 115 -1.52 -1.60 9.51
CA ASP A 115 -2.38 -0.53 10.03
C ASP A 115 -1.72 0.24 11.18
N ALA A 116 -1.01 -0.45 12.08
CA ALA A 116 -0.26 0.19 13.16
C ALA A 116 0.92 1.04 12.65
N VAL A 117 1.65 0.59 11.62
CA VAL A 117 2.66 1.42 10.93
C VAL A 117 2.02 2.69 10.38
N LEU A 118 0.93 2.57 9.63
CA LEU A 118 0.26 3.69 8.95
C LEU A 118 -0.43 4.66 9.93
N ALA A 119 -0.87 4.16 11.08
CA ALA A 119 -1.44 4.96 12.17
C ALA A 119 -0.37 5.55 13.11
N GLY A 120 0.90 5.17 12.96
CA GLY A 120 1.97 5.55 13.88
C GLY A 120 1.80 4.99 15.29
N ASP A 121 1.12 3.86 15.43
CA ASP A 121 0.83 3.19 16.70
C ASP A 121 1.98 2.27 17.13
N ILE A 122 2.93 2.88 17.83
CA ILE A 122 4.13 2.21 18.34
C ILE A 122 3.81 1.18 19.43
N GLU A 123 2.76 1.41 20.22
CA GLU A 123 2.40 0.50 21.32
C GLU A 123 1.90 -0.82 20.74
N THR A 124 1.01 -0.76 19.76
CA THR A 124 0.52 -1.94 19.04
C THR A 124 1.66 -2.66 18.33
N LEU A 125 2.55 -1.94 17.63
CA LEU A 125 3.71 -2.55 16.96
C LEU A 125 4.59 -3.35 17.94
N ARG A 126 4.96 -2.75 19.07
CA ARG A 126 5.77 -3.43 20.10
C ARG A 126 5.07 -4.66 20.66
N SER A 127 3.76 -4.57 20.91
CA SER A 127 2.95 -5.70 21.38
C SER A 127 2.94 -6.84 20.36
N LEU A 128 2.79 -6.55 19.07
CA LEU A 128 2.81 -7.54 18.00
C LEU A 128 4.19 -8.19 17.84
N PHE A 129 5.28 -7.43 17.89
CA PHE A 129 6.65 -7.98 17.80
C PHE A 129 7.03 -8.87 18.98
N ASN A 130 6.53 -8.56 20.18
CA ASN A 130 6.70 -9.45 21.34
C ASN A 130 5.98 -10.79 21.17
N ARG A 131 4.89 -10.84 20.38
CA ARG A 131 4.13 -12.06 20.11
C ARG A 131 4.68 -12.86 18.93
N SER A 132 5.32 -12.20 17.97
CA SER A 132 5.89 -12.84 16.79
C SER A 132 7.18 -12.17 16.35
N ALA A 133 8.31 -12.79 16.69
CA ALA A 133 9.65 -12.26 16.36
C ALA A 133 9.94 -12.25 14.85
N GLY A 134 9.22 -13.03 14.04
CA GLY A 134 9.38 -13.05 12.58
C GLY A 134 8.57 -11.98 11.84
N LEU A 135 7.68 -11.27 12.54
CA LEU A 135 6.78 -10.30 11.92
C LEU A 135 7.49 -9.11 11.25
N PRO A 136 8.60 -8.55 11.76
CA PRO A 136 9.32 -7.44 11.12
C PRO A 136 9.86 -7.76 9.72
N THR A 137 10.19 -9.02 9.45
CA THR A 137 10.73 -9.49 8.15
C THR A 137 9.71 -10.29 7.33
N GLN A 138 8.51 -10.51 7.86
CA GLN A 138 7.41 -11.13 7.14
C GLN A 138 7.04 -10.31 5.90
N ARG A 139 6.59 -11.00 4.86
CA ARG A 139 6.14 -10.40 3.60
C ARG A 139 4.64 -10.50 3.45
N SER A 140 4.06 -9.46 2.84
CA SER A 140 2.68 -9.42 2.39
C SER A 140 2.34 -10.64 1.52
N ARG A 141 1.06 -11.05 1.58
CA ARG A 141 0.48 -12.08 0.71
C ARG A 141 0.16 -11.56 -0.69
N TYR A 142 0.11 -10.23 -0.87
CA TYR A 142 -0.06 -9.61 -2.18
C TYR A 142 1.20 -9.71 -3.05
N GLY A 143 1.03 -9.47 -4.35
CA GLY A 143 2.07 -9.62 -5.37
C GLY A 143 3.30 -8.73 -5.16
N HIS A 144 3.13 -7.55 -4.55
CA HIS A 144 4.26 -6.66 -4.22
C HIS A 144 5.18 -7.21 -3.11
N ARG A 145 4.76 -8.22 -2.32
CA ARG A 145 5.58 -8.93 -1.31
C ARG A 145 6.29 -8.02 -0.30
N SER A 146 5.74 -6.84 -0.04
CA SER A 146 6.32 -5.84 0.87
C SER A 146 6.43 -6.36 2.31
N THR A 147 7.52 -6.00 2.99
CA THR A 147 7.63 -6.08 4.46
C THR A 147 7.01 -4.84 5.11
N LEU A 148 6.89 -4.84 6.44
CA LEU A 148 6.40 -3.66 7.20
C LEU A 148 7.22 -2.39 6.91
N LEU A 149 8.53 -2.52 6.70
CA LEU A 149 9.41 -1.38 6.46
C LEU A 149 9.14 -0.70 5.11
N HIS A 150 8.68 -1.43 4.10
CA HIS A 150 8.35 -0.84 2.79
C HIS A 150 7.18 0.15 2.87
N TYR A 151 6.22 -0.06 3.78
CA TYR A 151 5.09 0.86 3.97
C TYR A 151 5.52 2.25 4.45
N VAL A 152 6.71 2.39 5.03
CA VAL A 152 7.32 3.70 5.38
C VAL A 152 7.50 4.57 4.13
N GLY A 153 7.71 3.97 2.96
CA GLY A 153 7.84 4.70 1.71
C GLY A 153 6.54 5.33 1.21
N ALA A 154 5.37 4.87 1.70
CA ALA A 154 4.05 5.28 1.22
C ALA A 154 3.97 5.36 -0.31
N ASN A 155 4.57 4.38 -1.00
CA ASN A 155 4.71 4.32 -2.46
C ASN A 155 4.88 2.85 -2.88
N GLY A 156 4.25 2.47 -3.99
CA GLY A 156 4.35 1.10 -4.50
C GLY A 156 3.54 0.08 -3.70
N VAL A 157 2.62 0.59 -2.88
CA VAL A 157 1.62 -0.17 -2.11
C VAL A 157 0.24 0.36 -2.47
N GLU A 158 -0.81 -0.22 -1.90
CA GLU A 158 -2.19 0.11 -2.19
C GLU A 158 -2.46 1.61 -2.00
N THR A 159 -3.14 2.25 -2.96
CA THR A 159 -3.28 3.71 -3.00
C THR A 159 -3.90 4.25 -1.72
N HIS A 160 -4.87 3.53 -1.14
CA HIS A 160 -5.56 3.89 0.10
C HIS A 160 -4.67 3.82 1.37
N ARG A 161 -3.51 3.16 1.28
CA ARG A 161 -2.50 2.99 2.35
C ARG A 161 -1.35 3.99 2.26
N GLN A 162 -1.28 4.81 1.21
CA GLN A 162 -0.22 5.82 1.05
C GLN A 162 -0.46 7.06 1.93
N VAL A 163 -0.48 6.84 3.24
CA VAL A 163 -0.59 7.86 4.29
C VAL A 163 0.71 7.95 5.07
N VAL A 164 0.94 9.07 5.74
CA VAL A 164 2.21 9.33 6.44
C VAL A 164 1.94 9.79 7.87
N PRO A 165 2.16 8.96 8.91
CA PRO A 165 2.07 9.41 10.29
C PRO A 165 3.19 10.42 10.59
N MET A 166 2.90 11.50 11.32
CA MET A 166 3.89 12.55 11.59
C MET A 166 5.03 12.09 12.51
N ASN A 167 4.89 10.94 13.18
CA ASN A 167 5.95 10.26 13.91
C ASN A 167 6.62 9.13 13.09
N LEU A 168 6.56 9.16 11.75
CA LEU A 168 7.09 8.09 10.88
C LEU A 168 8.54 7.72 11.20
N ALA A 169 9.42 8.69 11.49
CA ALA A 169 10.81 8.40 11.86
C ALA A 169 10.93 7.57 13.16
N GLU A 170 9.99 7.70 14.09
CA GLU A 170 9.94 6.85 15.29
C GLU A 170 9.43 5.45 14.96
N VAL A 171 8.41 5.34 14.11
CA VAL A 171 7.91 4.06 13.58
C VAL A 171 9.04 3.30 12.88
N THR A 172 9.76 3.96 11.96
CA THR A 172 10.91 3.38 11.24
C THR A 172 11.96 2.84 12.21
N ARG A 173 12.32 3.61 13.24
CA ARG A 173 13.28 3.16 14.25
C ARG A 173 12.80 1.92 14.99
N VAL A 174 11.51 1.85 15.35
CA VAL A 174 10.92 0.68 16.03
C VAL A 174 10.96 -0.55 15.13
N LEU A 175 10.67 -0.41 13.84
CA LEU A 175 10.76 -1.50 12.87
C LEU A 175 12.20 -2.01 12.75
N LEU A 176 13.18 -1.11 12.58
CA LEU A 176 14.59 -1.46 12.47
C LEU A 176 15.12 -2.14 13.75
N GLN A 177 14.77 -1.61 14.93
CA GLN A 177 15.14 -2.20 16.22
C GLN A 177 14.51 -3.59 16.43
N ALA A 178 13.35 -3.85 15.82
CA ALA A 178 12.71 -5.16 15.85
C ALA A 178 13.34 -6.15 14.86
N GLY A 179 14.30 -5.74 14.04
CA GLY A 179 15.00 -6.59 13.07
C GLY A 179 14.43 -6.53 11.65
N ALA A 180 13.67 -5.48 11.32
CA ALA A 180 13.32 -5.24 9.92
C ALA A 180 14.58 -4.98 9.08
N ASP A 181 14.67 -5.64 7.94
CA ASP A 181 15.79 -5.51 7.01
C ASP A 181 15.60 -4.29 6.09
N ALA A 182 16.53 -3.33 6.16
CA ALA A 182 16.53 -2.09 5.37
C ALA A 182 16.77 -2.32 3.88
N ASP A 183 17.49 -3.40 3.54
CA ASP A 183 17.89 -3.74 2.17
C ASP A 183 16.98 -4.81 1.54
N ALA A 184 15.98 -5.30 2.28
CA ALA A 184 14.97 -6.18 1.72
C ALA A 184 14.31 -5.49 0.51
N GLY A 185 14.36 -6.15 -0.65
CA GLY A 185 13.62 -5.73 -1.84
C GLY A 185 12.16 -6.21 -1.81
N ALA A 186 11.27 -5.41 -2.39
CA ALA A 186 9.89 -5.75 -2.71
C ALA A 186 9.66 -5.78 -4.24
N GLU A 187 8.54 -6.38 -4.64
CA GLU A 187 8.27 -6.82 -6.03
C GLU A 187 7.41 -5.84 -6.85
N MET A 188 7.02 -4.70 -6.27
CA MET A 188 6.38 -3.63 -7.05
C MET A 188 7.34 -3.08 -8.12
N TYR A 189 6.79 -2.51 -9.20
CA TYR A 189 7.54 -1.85 -10.28
C TYR A 189 8.61 -2.71 -10.97
N GLY A 190 8.48 -4.04 -10.94
CA GLY A 190 9.44 -4.96 -11.55
C GLY A 190 10.54 -5.46 -10.61
N GLY A 191 10.44 -5.16 -9.31
CA GLY A 191 11.26 -5.77 -8.27
C GLY A 191 12.45 -4.95 -7.79
N GLY A 192 13.05 -5.41 -6.68
CA GLY A 192 14.27 -4.83 -6.09
C GLY A 192 14.07 -3.49 -5.39
N CYS A 193 12.83 -3.04 -5.18
CA CYS A 193 12.56 -1.75 -4.53
C CYS A 193 12.76 -1.87 -3.01
N THR A 194 13.78 -1.20 -2.45
CA THR A 194 13.96 -1.11 -0.99
C THR A 194 13.08 -0.01 -0.39
N ALA A 195 12.91 -0.02 0.95
CA ALA A 195 12.18 1.03 1.66
C ALA A 195 12.75 2.45 1.37
N LEU A 196 14.08 2.57 1.26
CA LEU A 196 14.75 3.85 0.95
C LEU A 196 14.41 4.33 -0.47
N MET A 197 14.42 3.44 -1.46
CA MET A 197 14.08 3.79 -2.84
C MET A 197 12.62 4.27 -2.96
N LEU A 198 11.70 3.57 -2.30
CA LEU A 198 10.28 3.93 -2.28
C LEU A 198 10.07 5.28 -1.59
N LEU A 199 10.70 5.50 -0.43
CA LEU A 199 10.64 6.75 0.32
C LEU A 199 11.11 7.95 -0.51
N ARG A 200 12.28 7.83 -1.16
CA ARG A 200 12.90 8.93 -1.92
C ARG A 200 12.11 9.31 -3.18
N SER A 201 11.42 8.35 -3.78
CA SER A 201 10.60 8.57 -4.97
C SER A 201 9.15 8.96 -4.65
N SER A 202 8.75 8.94 -3.37
CA SER A 202 7.37 9.19 -2.96
C SER A 202 7.05 10.66 -2.75
N ALA A 203 5.92 11.11 -3.32
CA ALA A 203 5.40 12.45 -3.09
C ALA A 203 4.84 12.63 -1.67
N HIS A 204 4.32 11.57 -1.03
CA HIS A 204 3.60 11.70 0.25
C HIS A 204 4.54 12.03 1.43
N PRO A 205 5.62 11.28 1.68
CA PRO A 205 6.60 11.64 2.71
C PRO A 205 7.31 12.96 2.39
N LYS A 206 7.50 13.29 1.11
CA LYS A 206 8.06 14.58 0.68
C LYS A 206 7.16 15.74 1.10
N GLN A 207 5.86 15.65 0.84
CA GLN A 207 4.89 16.68 1.24
C GLN A 207 4.67 16.72 2.76
N ALA A 208 4.87 15.62 3.45
CA ALA A 208 4.89 15.58 4.91
C ALA A 208 6.19 16.15 5.53
N GLY A 209 7.23 16.39 4.72
CA GLY A 209 8.53 16.91 5.20
C GLY A 209 9.35 15.90 6.00
N LEU A 210 9.19 14.59 5.74
CA LEU A 210 9.78 13.51 6.54
C LEU A 210 10.84 12.69 5.80
N VAL A 211 11.07 12.93 4.50
CA VAL A 211 12.00 12.14 3.68
C VAL A 211 13.39 12.09 4.30
N ASP A 212 14.03 13.24 4.54
CA ASP A 212 15.44 13.29 4.95
C ASP A 212 15.67 12.55 6.27
N ARG A 213 14.80 12.78 7.26
CA ARG A 213 14.92 12.16 8.59
C ARG A 213 14.71 10.66 8.58
N VAL A 214 13.84 10.16 7.71
CA VAL A 214 13.57 8.72 7.59
C VAL A 214 14.65 8.06 6.72
N ALA A 215 15.14 8.75 5.69
CA ALA A 215 16.22 8.27 4.83
C ALA A 215 17.50 8.04 5.62
N GLU A 216 17.88 8.98 6.50
CA GLU A 216 19.04 8.84 7.39
C GLU A 216 18.98 7.54 8.21
N LEU A 217 17.82 7.22 8.79
CA LEU A 217 17.64 5.99 9.58
C LEU A 217 17.78 4.71 8.74
N LEU A 218 17.30 4.74 7.49
CA LEU A 218 17.40 3.59 6.59
C LEU A 218 18.83 3.40 6.10
N GLU A 219 19.52 4.49 5.75
CA GLU A 219 20.93 4.48 5.33
C GLU A 219 21.86 4.00 6.44
N ASP A 220 21.64 4.44 7.68
CA ASP A 220 22.40 3.98 8.84
C ASP A 220 22.21 2.47 9.14
N ALA A 221 21.07 1.92 8.73
CA ALA A 221 20.71 0.52 8.97
C ALA A 221 21.11 -0.43 7.84
N SER A 222 21.46 0.09 6.66
CA SER A 222 21.99 -0.69 5.55
C SER A 222 23.48 -0.94 5.76
N PRO A 223 23.93 -2.18 6.01
CA PRO A 223 25.36 -2.50 5.99
C PRO A 223 25.88 -2.31 4.56
N GLY A 224 26.77 -1.34 4.37
CA GLY A 224 27.40 -1.04 3.08
C GLY A 224 28.23 -2.19 2.49
#